data_AF-A0A965MIC5-F1
#
_entry.id   AF-A0A965MIC5-F1
#
_cell.length_a   1.000
_cell.length_b   1.000
_cell.length_c   1.000
_cell.angle_alpha   90.00
_cell.angle_beta   90.00
_cell.angle_gamma   90.00
#
_symmetry.space_group_name_H-M   'P 1'
#
loop_
_entity.id
_entity.type
_entity.pdbx_description
1 polymer ?
#
loop_
_entity_poly.entity_id
_entity_poly.type
_entity_poly.pdbx_seq_one_letter_code
_entity_poly.pdbx_strand_id
1 'polypeptide(L)'
;MRAIKKAKKLIQNDPNSEFSRTLSQLILSLESDVEFQIKDLYSLSLEEFEFAMEIMYEWRIDRHYMGKAKIFDAAMHAESLRKE
;
A
#
# COMPACT_ATOMS: atom_id res chain seq x y z
N MET A 1 4.40 -10.33 6.74
CA MET A 1 5.60 -9.48 6.57
C MET A 1 6.26 -9.53 5.18
N ARG A 2 6.05 -10.54 4.32
CA ARG A 2 6.74 -10.61 3.02
C ARG A 2 6.10 -9.68 1.99
N ALA A 3 4.76 -9.68 1.91
CA ALA A 3 4.01 -8.84 1.00
C ALA A 3 4.22 -7.35 1.32
N ILE A 4 4.14 -6.98 2.59
CA ILE A 4 4.37 -5.60 3.04
C ILE A 4 5.79 -5.10 2.68
N LYS A 5 6.83 -5.93 2.88
CA LYS A 5 8.21 -5.58 2.50
C LYS A 5 8.38 -5.45 0.98
N LYS A 6 7.70 -6.29 0.21
CA LYS A 6 7.70 -6.21 -1.26
C LYS A 6 6.97 -4.96 -1.75
N ALA A 7 5.83 -4.62 -1.14
CA ALA A 7 5.07 -3.40 -1.43
C ALA A 7 5.93 -2.15 -1.20
N LYS A 8 6.64 -2.09 -0.06
CA LYS A 8 7.59 -1.00 0.20
C LYS A 8 8.64 -0.86 -0.92
N LYS A 9 9.25 -1.96 -1.37
CA LYS A 9 10.25 -1.92 -2.45
C LYS A 9 9.65 -1.46 -3.78
N LEU A 10 8.44 -1.91 -4.11
CA LEU A 10 7.74 -1.49 -5.33
C LEU A 10 7.48 0.02 -5.32
N ILE A 11 6.93 0.54 -4.22
CA ILE A 11 6.65 1.97 -4.05
C ILE A 11 7.95 2.79 -4.11
N GLN A 12 9.04 2.31 -3.51
CA GLN A 12 10.33 3.02 -3.56
C GLN A 12 10.99 3.00 -4.94
N ASN A 13 10.83 1.92 -5.70
CA ASN A 13 11.46 1.78 -7.01
C ASN A 13 10.72 2.57 -8.09
N ASP A 14 9.38 2.58 -8.05
CA ASP A 14 8.55 3.32 -8.99
C ASP A 14 7.31 3.90 -8.27
N PRO A 15 7.45 5.03 -7.57
CA PRO A 15 6.36 5.66 -6.82
C PRO A 15 5.25 6.23 -7.71
N ASN A 16 5.51 6.42 -9.01
CA ASN A 16 4.58 7.08 -9.92
C ASN A 16 3.72 6.11 -10.73
N SER A 17 4.06 4.82 -10.76
CA SER A 17 3.18 3.80 -11.34
C SER A 17 1.79 3.79 -10.69
N GLU A 18 0.77 3.48 -11.48
CA GLU A 18 -0.61 3.38 -11.00
C GLU A 18 -0.72 2.37 -9.85
N PHE A 19 -0.03 1.24 -9.97
CA PHE A 19 -0.02 0.22 -8.92
C PHE A 19 0.61 0.71 -7.62
N SER A 20 1.79 1.36 -7.67
CA SER A 20 2.41 1.92 -6.45
C SER A 20 1.55 2.99 -5.80
N ARG A 21 0.81 3.78 -6.59
CA ARG A 21 -0.14 4.77 -6.07
C ARG A 21 -1.31 4.10 -5.36
N THR A 22 -1.93 3.08 -5.96
CA THR A 22 -3.02 2.31 -5.34
C THR A 22 -2.56 1.62 -4.06
N LEU A 23 -1.36 1.01 -4.06
CA LEU A 23 -0.79 0.39 -2.87
C LEU A 23 -0.51 1.41 -1.76
N SER A 24 0.01 2.59 -2.11
CA SER A 24 0.25 3.66 -1.14
C SER A 24 -1.04 4.13 -0.48
N GLN A 25 -2.09 4.36 -1.28
CA GLN A 25 -3.42 4.72 -0.76
C GLN A 25 -4.00 3.62 0.14
N LEU A 26 -3.92 2.36 -0.26
CA LEU A 26 -4.39 1.22 0.54
C LEU A 26 -3.69 1.19 1.91
N ILE A 27 -2.36 1.30 1.91
CA ILE A 27 -1.55 1.29 3.13
C ILE A 27 -1.89 2.47 4.04
N LEU A 28 -1.99 3.69 3.51
CA LEU A 28 -2.33 4.88 4.28
C LEU A 28 -3.72 4.76 4.90
N SER A 29 -4.68 4.19 4.15
CA SER A 29 -6.04 3.96 4.60
C SER A 29 -6.11 2.94 5.74
N LEU A 30 -5.37 1.83 5.59
CA LEU A 30 -5.27 0.79 6.61
C LEU A 30 -4.53 1.23 7.89
N GLU A 31 -3.62 2.21 7.79
CA GLU A 31 -2.90 2.75 8.95
C GLU A 31 -3.67 3.87 9.66
N SER A 32 -4.27 4.78 8.89
CA SER A 32 -4.89 5.99 9.40
C SER A 32 -6.39 5.84 9.68
N ASP A 33 -6.95 4.65 9.42
CA ASP A 33 -8.38 4.35 9.54
C ASP A 33 -9.25 5.33 8.72
N VAL A 34 -8.79 5.62 7.49
CA VAL A 34 -9.49 6.50 6.53
C VAL A 34 -10.10 5.69 5.39
N GLU A 35 -11.00 6.32 4.64
CA GLU A 35 -11.71 5.70 3.53
C GLU A 35 -10.77 5.29 2.38
N PHE A 36 -11.05 4.13 1.79
CA PHE A 36 -10.40 3.62 0.59
C PHE A 36 -11.46 3.21 -0.44
N GLN A 37 -11.29 3.61 -1.71
CA GLN A 37 -12.27 3.29 -2.75
C GLN A 37 -12.01 1.88 -3.31
N ILE A 38 -12.88 0.92 -3.00
CA ILE A 38 -12.75 -0.47 -3.46
C ILE A 38 -12.59 -0.62 -4.99
N LYS A 39 -13.17 0.31 -5.77
CA LYS A 39 -13.02 0.33 -7.23
C LYS A 39 -11.56 0.39 -7.69
N ASP A 40 -10.68 0.99 -6.88
CA ASP A 40 -9.26 1.15 -7.21
C ASP A 40 -8.55 -0.19 -7.17
N LEU A 41 -9.02 -1.15 -6.36
CA LEU A 41 -8.55 -2.54 -6.39
C LEU A 41 -9.06 -3.26 -7.64
N TYR A 42 -10.32 -3.10 -7.99
CA TYR A 42 -10.90 -3.75 -9.18
C TYR A 42 -10.32 -3.26 -10.51
N SER A 43 -9.66 -2.10 -10.51
CA SER A 43 -8.99 -1.55 -11.69
C SER A 43 -7.59 -2.15 -11.90
N LEU A 44 -7.06 -2.89 -10.92
CA LEU A 44 -5.78 -3.58 -11.01
C LEU A 44 -5.86 -4.82 -11.91
N SER A 45 -4.71 -5.24 -12.45
CA SER A 45 -4.61 -6.57 -13.04
C SER A 45 -4.82 -7.66 -11.97
N LEU A 46 -5.10 -8.89 -12.40
CA LEU A 46 -5.35 -9.99 -11.46
C LEU A 46 -4.18 -10.23 -10.49
N GLU A 47 -2.94 -10.20 -10.99
CA GLU A 47 -1.73 -10.38 -10.17
C GLU A 47 -1.58 -9.25 -9.14
N GLU A 48 -1.82 -8.01 -9.55
CA GLU A 48 -1.75 -6.84 -8.68
C GLU A 48 -2.85 -6.84 -7.61
N PHE A 49 -4.06 -7.25 -7.99
CA PHE A 49 -5.18 -7.42 -7.07
C PHE A 49 -4.88 -8.50 -6.02
N GLU A 50 -4.42 -9.68 -6.45
CA GLU A 50 -4.02 -10.75 -5.54
C GLU A 50 -2.95 -10.27 -4.55
N PHE A 51 -1.96 -9.52 -5.04
CA PHE A 51 -0.94 -8.94 -4.17
C PHE A 51 -1.49 -7.92 -3.17
N ALA A 52 -2.45 -7.08 -3.57
CA ALA A 52 -3.13 -6.17 -2.65
C ALA A 52 -3.91 -6.94 -1.56
N MET A 53 -4.55 -8.06 -1.92
CA MET A 53 -5.22 -8.93 -0.94
C MET A 53 -4.22 -9.59 0.02
N GLU A 54 -3.04 -10.01 -0.44
CA GLU A 54 -1.97 -10.50 0.43
C GLU A 54 -1.52 -9.43 1.45
N ILE A 55 -1.40 -8.16 1.02
CA ILE A 55 -1.08 -7.04 1.91
C ILE A 55 -2.17 -6.89 2.97
N MET A 56 -3.45 -6.88 2.59
CA MET A 56 -4.56 -6.77 3.55
C MET A 56 -4.57 -7.92 4.56
N TYR A 57 -4.31 -9.15 4.10
CA TYR A 57 -4.22 -10.33 4.95
C TYR A 57 -3.06 -10.22 5.94
N GLU A 58 -1.86 -9.87 5.47
CA GLU A 58 -0.71 -9.66 6.34
C GLU A 58 -0.95 -8.51 7.33
N TRP A 59 -1.54 -7.40 6.88
CA TRP A 59 -1.81 -6.23 7.71
C TRP A 59 -2.75 -6.54 8.87
N ARG A 60 -3.77 -7.38 8.62
CA ARG A 60 -4.70 -7.84 9.64
C ARG A 60 -4.00 -8.65 10.74
N ILE A 61 -3.02 -9.47 10.37
CA ILE A 61 -2.27 -10.33 11.30
C ILE A 61 -1.22 -9.52 12.06
N ASP A 62 -0.57 -8.56 11.38
CA ASP A 62 0.55 -7.77 11.91
C ASP A 62 0.10 -6.51 12.68
N ARG A 63 -1.21 -6.32 12.91
CA ARG A 63 -1.82 -5.11 13.53
C ARG A 63 -1.16 -4.69 14.85
N HIS A 64 -0.48 -5.60 15.55
CA HIS A 64 0.13 -5.38 16.86
C HIS A 64 1.66 -5.27 16.88
N TYR A 65 2.38 -5.37 15.76
CA TYR A 65 3.85 -5.33 15.71
C TYR A 65 4.40 -4.05 15.04
N MET A 66 5.45 -3.49 15.62
CA MET A 66 6.08 -2.16 15.38
C MET A 66 6.60 -1.85 13.95
N GLY A 67 6.25 -2.64 12.93
CA GLY A 67 6.73 -2.47 11.55
C GLY A 67 6.10 -1.30 10.77
N LYS A 68 4.99 -0.75 11.24
CA LYS A 68 4.11 0.20 10.52
C LYS A 68 4.77 1.53 10.13
N ALA A 69 5.60 2.10 11.00
CA ALA A 69 6.21 3.43 10.77
C ALA A 69 7.00 3.51 9.44
N LYS A 70 7.77 2.47 9.11
CA LYS A 70 8.67 2.49 7.94
C LYS A 70 7.96 2.34 6.59
N ILE A 71 6.74 1.84 6.56
CA ILE A 71 5.94 1.72 5.33
C ILE A 71 5.04 2.93 5.20
N PHE A 72 4.48 3.41 6.32
CA PHE A 72 3.74 4.66 6.36
C PHE A 72 4.57 5.83 5.79
N ASP A 73 5.84 5.97 6.19
CA ASP A 73 6.73 7.01 5.65
C ASP A 73 6.89 6.92 4.12
N ALA A 74 7.01 5.70 3.58
CA ALA A 74 7.15 5.48 2.14
C ALA A 74 5.86 5.83 1.37
N ALA A 75 4.70 5.45 1.94
CA ALA A 75 3.41 5.76 1.35
C ALA A 75 3.07 7.25 1.42
N MET A 76 3.41 7.92 2.53
CA MET A 76 3.28 9.38 2.68
C MET A 76 4.15 10.13 1.67
N HIS A 77 5.37 9.66 1.43
CA HIS A 77 6.24 10.27 0.42
C HIS A 77 5.65 10.12 -0.99
N ALA A 78 5.19 8.92 -1.37
CA ALA A 78 4.53 8.70 -2.65
C ALA A 78 3.28 9.58 -2.83
N GLU A 79 2.48 9.77 -1.77
CA GLU A 79 1.32 10.65 -1.78
C GLU A 79 1.70 12.13 -1.98
N SER A 80 2.81 12.59 -1.40
CA SER A 80 3.29 13.97 -1.61
C SER A 80 3.67 14.25 -3.07
N LEU A 81 4.33 13.29 -3.74
CA LEU A 81 4.72 13.42 -5.15
C LEU A 81 3.53 13.48 -6.13
N ARG A 82 2.35 12.99 -5.73
CA ARG A 82 1.13 13.07 -6.55
C ARG A 82 0.52 14.47 -6.56
N LYS A 83 0.79 15.29 -5.54
CA LYS A 83 0.18 16.61 -5.36
C LYS A 83 0.94 17.74 -6.08
N GLU A 84 2.10 17.44 -6.65
CA GLU A 84 2.89 18.30 -7.54
C GLU A 84 2.56 18.04 -9.01
#